data_AF-A0A1A8NWH0-F1
#
_entry.id   AF-A0A1A8NWH0-F1
#
_cell.length_a   1.000
_cell.length_b   1.000
_cell.length_c   1.000
_cell.angle_alpha   90.00
_cell.angle_beta   90.00
_cell.angle_gamma   90.00
#
_symmetry.space_group_name_H-M   'P 1'
#
loop_
_entity.id
_entity.type
_entity.pdbx_description
1 polymer ?
#
loop_
_entity_poly.entity_id
_entity_poly.type
_entity_poly.pdbx_seq_one_letter_code
_entity_poly.pdbx_strand_id
1 'polypeptide(L)'
;LGIRFLDLRIAKKPAGSSKLFFAHGIYTLMTVKEALGELDTWLDAHPKEVVILSCSHFQSLTDEDHRHLVEFMISLFGRKL
;
A
#
# COMPACT_ATOMS: atom_id res chain seq x y z
N LEU A 1 -2.45 18.79 -9.09
CA LEU A 1 -2.95 17.81 -10.09
C LEU A 1 -3.84 16.81 -9.37
N GLY A 2 -4.98 16.42 -9.97
CA GLY A 2 -5.99 15.53 -9.38
C GLY A 2 -5.79 14.06 -9.76
N ILE A 3 -4.58 13.52 -9.58
CA ILE A 3 -4.30 12.11 -9.90
C ILE A 3 -5.09 11.21 -8.93
N ARG A 4 -5.74 10.18 -9.47
CA ARG A 4 -6.57 9.22 -8.72
C ARG A 4 -6.26 7.76 -9.01
N PHE A 5 -5.26 7.48 -9.85
CA PHE A 5 -4.76 6.13 -10.10
C PHE A 5 -3.33 6.04 -9.60
N LEU A 6 -3.06 5.11 -8.68
CA LEU A 6 -1.73 4.90 -8.09
C LEU A 6 -1.23 3.50 -8.41
N ASP A 7 -0.13 3.40 -9.16
CA ASP A 7 0.62 2.15 -9.36
C ASP A 7 1.59 1.94 -8.20
N LEU A 8 1.33 0.91 -7.39
CA LEU A 8 2.03 0.58 -6.16
C LEU A 8 2.83 -0.71 -6.36
N ARG A 9 4.13 -0.59 -6.61
CA ARG A 9 5.05 -1.73 -6.78
C ARG A 9 5.61 -2.16 -5.43
N ILE A 10 5.19 -3.30 -4.92
CA ILE A 10 5.44 -3.68 -3.52
C ILE A 10 6.57 -4.70 -3.43
N ALA A 11 7.44 -4.53 -2.44
CA ALA A 11 8.54 -5.43 -2.14
C ALA A 11 8.82 -5.56 -0.64
N LYS A 12 9.39 -6.69 -0.25
CA LYS A 12 9.92 -6.93 1.10
C LYS A 12 11.45 -6.85 1.10
N LYS A 13 12.03 -6.25 2.13
CA LYS A 13 13.50 -6.20 2.29
C LYS A 13 14.02 -7.57 2.74
N PRO A 14 15.13 -8.08 2.17
CA PRO A 14 15.64 -9.44 2.48
C PRO A 14 16.08 -9.66 3.93
N ALA A 15 16.51 -8.61 4.64
CA ALA A 15 17.04 -8.70 5.99
C ALA A 15 16.25 -7.82 6.97
N GLY A 16 15.45 -8.43 7.83
CA GLY A 16 15.18 -7.88 9.18
C GLY A 16 13.83 -7.23 9.46
N SER A 17 12.82 -7.26 8.58
CA SER A 17 11.47 -6.86 9.02
C SER A 17 10.34 -7.44 8.16
N SER A 18 9.16 -7.62 8.77
CA SER A 18 7.90 -7.90 8.08
C SER A 18 7.32 -6.68 7.35
N LYS A 19 8.03 -5.54 7.32
CA LYS A 19 7.56 -4.32 6.66
C LYS A 19 7.70 -4.45 5.14
N LEU A 20 6.69 -3.94 4.46
CA LEU A 20 6.65 -3.82 3.01
C LEU A 20 7.00 -2.39 2.61
N PHE A 21 7.68 -2.26 1.48
CA PHE A 21 8.12 -1.00 0.89
C PHE A 21 7.69 -0.94 -0.57
N PHE A 22 7.72 0.24 -1.17
CA PHE A 22 7.67 0.33 -2.61
C PHE A 22 9.07 0.18 -3.20
N ALA A 23 9.17 -0.39 -4.40
CA ALA A 23 10.47 -0.57 -5.06
C ALA A 23 10.41 -0.36 -6.58
N HIS A 24 11.43 0.35 -7.07
CA HIS A 24 11.76 0.44 -8.49
C HIS A 24 13.27 0.62 -8.61
N GLY A 25 14.00 -0.49 -8.61
CA GLY A 25 15.48 -0.52 -8.51
C GLY A 25 16.01 -0.28 -7.09
N ILE A 26 15.42 0.66 -6.35
CA ILE A 26 15.70 0.94 -4.93
C ILE A 26 14.43 0.90 -4.10
N TYR A 27 14.58 0.67 -2.79
CA TYR A 27 13.48 0.70 -1.83
C TYR A 27 13.15 2.12 -1.40
N THR A 28 11.87 2.41 -1.21
CA THR A 28 11.43 3.63 -0.53
C THR A 28 11.83 3.63 0.95
N LEU A 29 11.85 4.83 1.54
CA LEU A 29 11.97 5.01 2.99
C LEU A 29 10.62 4.77 3.68
N MET A 30 9.56 5.33 3.11
CA MET A 30 8.19 5.13 3.55
C MET A 30 7.74 3.70 3.25
N THR A 31 7.11 3.07 4.24
CA THR A 31 6.51 1.74 4.11
C THR A 31 5.16 1.82 3.41
N VAL A 32 4.70 0.67 2.88
CA VAL A 32 3.37 0.55 2.28
C VAL A 32 2.28 0.92 3.30
N LYS A 33 2.43 0.49 4.56
CA LYS A 33 1.43 0.78 5.61
C LYS A 33 1.32 2.26 5.94
N GLU A 34 2.46 2.96 6.03
CA GLU A 34 2.47 4.42 6.27
C GLU A 34 1.79 5.16 5.11
N ALA A 35 2.15 4.85 3.87
CA ALA A 35 1.57 5.49 2.69
C ALA A 35 0.05 5.27 2.57
N LEU A 36 -0.42 4.04 2.84
CA LEU A 36 -1.85 3.74 2.81
C LEU A 36 -2.59 4.43 3.96
N GLY A 37 -1.98 4.59 5.14
CA GLY A 37 -2.56 5.34 6.26
C GLY A 37 -2.71 6.84 5.97
N GLU A 38 -1.73 7.44 5.28
CA GLU A 38 -1.84 8.82 4.78
C GLU A 38 -2.97 8.95 3.75
N LEU A 39 -3.08 7.98 2.83
CA LEU A 39 -4.18 7.93 1.86
C LEU A 39 -5.54 7.79 2.54
N ASP A 40 -5.65 6.93 3.55
CA ASP A 40 -6.89 6.72 4.31
C ASP A 40 -7.37 8.02 4.98
N THR A 41 -6.44 8.73 5.61
CA THR A 41 -6.67 10.06 6.20
C THR A 41 -7.11 11.07 5.14
N TRP A 42 -6.47 11.04 3.97
CA TRP A 42 -6.84 11.93 2.86
C TRP A 42 -8.24 11.62 2.34
N LEU A 43 -8.63 10.35 2.21
CA LEU A 43 -9.97 9.94 1.79
C LEU A 43 -11.05 10.36 2.79
N ASP A 44 -10.77 10.34 4.10
CA ASP A 44 -11.71 10.88 5.11
C ASP A 44 -11.95 12.37 4.96
N ALA A 45 -10.90 13.14 4.62
CA ALA A 45 -11.03 14.57 4.36
C ALA A 45 -11.71 14.89 3.02
N HIS A 46 -11.81 13.90 2.11
CA HIS A 46 -12.34 14.09 0.76
C HIS A 46 -13.39 12.99 0.41
N PRO A 47 -14.56 12.97 1.07
CA PRO A 47 -15.50 11.85 1.00
C PRO A 47 -16.18 11.64 -0.37
N LYS A 48 -15.96 12.54 -1.34
CA LYS A 48 -16.47 12.42 -2.72
C LYS A 48 -15.43 11.89 -3.70
N GLU A 49 -14.19 11.71 -3.25
CA GLU A 49 -13.09 11.28 -4.10
C GLU A 49 -12.99 9.76 -4.14
N VAL A 50 -12.58 9.24 -5.29
CA VAL A 50 -12.31 7.82 -5.50
C VAL A 50 -10.87 7.69 -5.97
N VAL A 51 -10.12 6.77 -5.37
CA VAL A 51 -8.75 6.45 -5.74
C VAL A 51 -8.65 4.97 -6.09
N ILE A 52 -8.05 4.67 -7.24
CA ILE A 52 -7.79 3.31 -7.72
C ILE A 52 -6.35 2.95 -7.38
N LEU A 53 -6.17 1.88 -6.62
CA LEU A 53 -4.86 1.34 -6.24
C LEU A 53 -4.55 0.10 -7.08
N SER A 54 -3.47 0.17 -7.84
CA SER A 54 -2.92 -0.96 -8.59
C SER A 54 -1.71 -1.51 -7.85
N CYS A 55 -1.90 -2.59 -7.07
CA CYS A 55 -0.80 -3.25 -6.36
C CYS A 55 -0.14 -4.32 -7.26
N SER A 56 1.18 -4.26 -7.42
CA SER A 56 1.91 -5.14 -8.34
C SER A 56 3.30 -5.56 -7.84
N HIS A 57 3.98 -6.40 -8.64
CA HIS A 57 5.33 -6.97 -8.44
C HIS A 57 5.47 -7.94 -7.28
N PHE A 58 5.08 -7.55 -6.07
CA PHE A 58 5.13 -8.38 -4.86
C PHE A 58 6.48 -9.09 -4.66
N GLN A 59 7.59 -8.37 -4.87
CA GLN A 59 8.92 -8.95 -4.83
C GLN A 59 9.29 -9.44 -3.42
N SER A 60 9.67 -10.71 -3.32
CA SER A 60 10.09 -11.36 -2.07
C SER A 60 9.02 -11.40 -0.97
N LEU A 61 7.74 -11.28 -1.34
CA LEU A 61 6.62 -11.55 -0.44
C LEU A 61 6.34 -13.05 -0.44
N THR A 62 6.07 -13.60 0.74
CA THR A 62 5.43 -14.92 0.87
C THR A 62 3.91 -14.78 0.71
N ASP A 63 3.20 -15.90 0.54
CA ASP A 63 1.73 -15.91 0.55
C ASP A 63 1.16 -15.32 1.85
N GLU A 64 1.85 -15.55 2.96
CA GLU A 64 1.49 -15.02 4.27
C GLU A 64 1.70 -13.51 4.37
N ASP A 65 2.79 -12.98 3.78
CA ASP A 65 3.00 -11.53 3.67
C ASP A 65 1.89 -10.89 2.81
N HIS A 66 1.52 -11.54 1.71
CA HIS A 66 0.46 -11.08 0.82
C HIS A 66 -0.92 -11.11 1.50
N ARG A 67 -1.24 -12.18 2.23
CA ARG A 67 -2.48 -12.29 3.03
C ARG A 67 -2.57 -11.17 4.06
N HIS A 68 -1.50 -10.92 4.82
CA HIS A 68 -1.45 -9.83 5.79
C HIS A 68 -1.59 -8.44 5.15
N LEU A 69 -1.06 -8.23 3.94
CA LEU A 69 -1.26 -6.98 3.21
C LEU A 69 -2.73 -6.78 2.84
N VAL A 70 -3.39 -7.80 2.30
CA VAL A 70 -4.82 -7.73 1.93
C VAL A 70 -5.69 -7.49 3.15
N GLU A 71 -5.49 -8.22 4.24
CA GLU A 71 -6.22 -8.03 5.49
C GLU A 71 -6.02 -6.64 6.07
N PHE A 72 -4.79 -6.12 6.02
CA PHE A 72 -4.51 -4.75 6.43
C PHE A 72 -5.27 -3.74 5.57
N MET A 73 -5.30 -3.89 4.24
CA MET A 73 -6.03 -2.98 3.34
C MET A 73 -7.55 -3.03 3.59
N ILE A 74 -8.11 -4.22 3.78
CA ILE A 74 -9.54 -4.40 4.11
C ILE A 74 -9.87 -3.74 5.45
N SER A 75 -9.02 -3.94 6.46
CA SER A 75 -9.22 -3.35 7.78
C SER A 75 -9.10 -1.82 7.76
N LEU A 76 -8.10 -1.29 7.04
CA LEU A 76 -7.83 0.14 6.96
C LEU A 76 -8.93 0.89 6.21
N PHE A 77 -9.22 0.48 4.98
CA PHE A 77 -10.19 1.20 4.15
C PHE A 77 -11.64 0.85 4.53
N GLY A 78 -11.89 -0.37 5.00
CA GLY A 78 -13.17 -0.79 5.58
C GLY A 78 -14.38 -0.39 4.73
N ARG A 79 -15.12 0.62 5.18
CA ARG A 79 -16.34 1.14 4.52
C ARG A 79 -16.07 1.95 3.23
N LYS A 80 -14.81 2.23 2.90
CA LYS A 80 -14.38 2.95 1.70
C LYS A 80 -14.15 2.02 0.50
N LEU A 81 -14.22 0.70 0.71
CA LEU A 81 -14.13 -0.34 -0.34
C LEU A 81 -15.48 -0.63 -0.99
#